data_AF-A0A6J1R5A5-F1
#
_entry.id   AF-A0A6J1R5A5-F1
#
_cell.length_a   1.000
_cell.length_b   1.000
_cell.length_c   1.000
_cell.angle_alpha   90.00
_cell.angle_beta   90.00
_cell.angle_gamma   90.00
#
_symmetry.space_group_name_H-M   'P 1'
#
loop_
_entity.id
_entity.type
_entity.pdbx_description
1 polymer ?
#
loop_
_entity_poly.entity_id
_entity_poly.type
_entity_poly.pdbx_seq_one_letter_code
_entity_poly.pdbx_strand_id
1 'polypeptide(L)'
;MRTMPRRLALKSFIDFLTPDPVILIAHNGGRFDAPMLLNELRSLGLLQDFQSVVFGFCDTLPLLKKKLPERIKAKKSFRQSVLAEDLVGSRAADGNHNSLVDVRMLSNTIECVGINNKKLRSNSVTVHSVLMTQVEAAKTKVNRHGLDCLKGGVSTRMLTKMAKAGVTIDSLKKSYSDGGEDAVTMFLGEDVRPPLRHEK
;
A
#
# COMPACT_ATOMS: atom_id res chain seq x y z
N MET A 1 12.13 -10.41 -27.90
CA MET A 1 11.20 -9.50 -27.21
C MET A 1 11.66 -8.07 -27.47
N ARG A 2 10.83 -7.24 -28.12
CA ARG A 2 11.18 -5.84 -28.39
C ARG A 2 10.94 -5.03 -27.12
N THR A 3 11.98 -4.39 -26.60
CA THR A 3 11.87 -3.49 -25.44
C THR A 3 11.58 -2.07 -25.91
N MET A 4 11.05 -1.24 -25.01
CA MET A 4 10.71 0.15 -25.26
C MET A 4 11.29 1.02 -24.14
N PRO A 5 11.70 2.28 -24.41
CA PRO A 5 12.06 3.24 -23.37
C PRO A 5 10.95 3.39 -22.32
N ARG A 6 11.32 3.43 -21.03
CA ARG A 6 10.40 3.50 -19.87
C ARG A 6 9.32 4.58 -20.03
N ARG A 7 9.71 5.80 -20.42
CA ARG A 7 8.78 6.93 -20.64
C ARG A 7 7.78 6.65 -21.76
N LEU A 8 8.20 6.04 -22.87
CA LEU A 8 7.28 5.69 -23.96
C LEU A 8 6.33 4.57 -23.54
N ALA A 9 6.84 3.55 -22.83
CA ALA A 9 6.01 2.45 -22.36
C ALA A 9 4.92 2.93 -21.40
N LEU A 10 5.24 3.85 -20.48
CA LEU A 10 4.26 4.42 -19.55
C LEU A 10 3.30 5.39 -20.22
N LYS A 11 3.72 6.15 -21.24
CA LYS A 11 2.80 6.95 -22.05
C LYS A 11 1.80 6.07 -22.78
N SER A 12 2.26 5.03 -23.49
CA SER A 12 1.38 4.08 -24.15
C SER A 12 0.46 3.35 -23.17
N PHE A 13 0.92 3.09 -21.95
CA PHE A 13 0.06 2.55 -20.89
C PHE A 13 -1.02 3.55 -20.46
N ILE A 14 -0.69 4.82 -20.23
CA ILE A 14 -1.67 5.88 -19.91
C ILE A 14 -2.69 6.01 -21.05
N ASP A 15 -2.23 6.06 -22.30
CA ASP A 15 -3.09 6.15 -23.49
C ASP A 15 -4.05 4.96 -23.55
N PHE A 16 -3.59 3.75 -23.25
CA PHE A 16 -4.41 2.54 -23.18
C PHE A 16 -5.52 2.62 -22.11
N LEU A 17 -5.33 3.40 -21.04
CA LEU A 17 -6.33 3.54 -19.97
C LEU A 17 -7.39 4.63 -20.26
N THR A 18 -7.20 5.45 -21.30
CA THR A 18 -8.16 6.50 -21.69
C THR A 18 -9.40 5.92 -22.39
N PRO A 19 -10.58 6.58 -22.36
CA PRO A 19 -10.85 7.92 -21.80
C PRO A 19 -11.36 7.94 -20.36
N ASP A 20 -11.85 6.82 -19.82
CA ASP A 20 -12.57 6.81 -18.54
C ASP A 20 -11.66 6.58 -17.34
N PRO A 21 -11.96 7.16 -16.16
CA PRO A 21 -11.23 6.85 -14.94
C PRO A 21 -11.28 5.36 -14.57
N VAL A 22 -10.11 4.71 -14.51
CA VAL A 22 -10.00 3.28 -14.16
C VAL A 22 -9.54 3.05 -12.72
N ILE A 23 -9.78 1.83 -12.23
CA ILE A 23 -9.17 1.31 -11.00
C ILE A 23 -8.24 0.17 -11.39
N LEU A 24 -6.96 0.28 -11.00
CA LEU A 24 -5.99 -0.77 -11.23
C LEU A 24 -6.04 -1.81 -10.11
N ILE A 25 -6.11 -3.09 -10.49
CA ILE A 25 -6.31 -4.20 -9.55
C ILE A 25 -5.04 -5.04 -9.53
N ALA A 26 -4.55 -5.34 -8.33
CA ALA A 26 -3.39 -6.20 -8.14
C ALA A 26 -3.54 -7.05 -6.87
N HIS A 27 -2.81 -8.15 -6.80
CA HIS A 27 -2.76 -9.00 -5.62
C HIS A 27 -1.58 -8.62 -4.73
N ASN A 28 -1.84 -8.12 -3.52
CA ASN A 28 -0.83 -7.53 -2.63
C ASN A 28 -0.15 -6.28 -3.24
N GLY A 29 -0.79 -5.65 -4.24
CA GLY A 29 -0.20 -4.55 -5.00
C GLY A 29 -0.12 -3.22 -4.24
N GLY A 30 -0.84 -3.07 -3.13
CA GLY A 30 -0.70 -1.89 -2.27
C GLY A 30 0.70 -1.79 -1.62
N ARG A 31 1.41 -2.91 -1.50
CA ARG A 31 2.76 -2.96 -0.92
C ARG A 31 3.88 -2.83 -1.96
N PHE A 32 3.61 -3.14 -3.23
CA PHE A 32 4.65 -3.24 -4.25
C PHE A 32 4.27 -2.51 -5.54
N ASP A 33 3.29 -3.03 -6.29
CA ASP A 33 2.97 -2.54 -7.63
C ASP A 33 2.59 -1.05 -7.64
N ALA A 34 1.66 -0.63 -6.78
CA ALA A 34 1.20 0.75 -6.73
C ALA A 34 2.32 1.72 -6.29
N PRO A 35 3.06 1.47 -5.19
CA PRO A 35 4.20 2.32 -4.85
C PRO A 35 5.27 2.42 -5.94
N MET A 36 5.63 1.29 -6.55
CA MET A 36 6.63 1.23 -7.60
C MET A 36 6.20 2.04 -8.83
N LEU A 37 4.98 1.82 -9.33
CA LEU A 37 4.43 2.51 -10.49
C LEU A 37 4.34 4.02 -10.25
N LEU A 38 3.87 4.46 -9.07
CA LEU A 38 3.76 5.89 -8.76
C LEU A 38 5.12 6.58 -8.64
N ASN A 39 6.13 5.89 -8.10
CA ASN A 39 7.49 6.43 -8.04
C ASN A 39 8.09 6.57 -9.44
N GLU A 40 7.87 5.57 -10.29
CA GLU A 40 8.30 5.56 -11.68
C GLU A 40 7.68 6.72 -12.48
N LEU A 41 6.35 6.85 -12.42
CA LEU A 41 5.60 7.94 -13.06
C LEU A 41 6.08 9.31 -12.57
N ARG A 42 6.33 9.47 -11.27
CA ARG A 42 6.87 10.71 -10.70
C ARG A 42 8.26 11.02 -11.25
N SER A 43 9.15 10.03 -11.30
CA SER A 43 10.52 10.21 -11.80
C SER A 43 10.57 10.63 -13.27
N LEU A 44 9.53 10.29 -14.04
CA LEU A 44 9.41 10.63 -15.44
C LEU A 44 8.50 11.84 -15.70
N GLY A 45 7.96 12.49 -14.66
CA GLY A 45 7.03 13.61 -14.83
C GLY A 45 5.72 13.25 -15.54
N LEU A 46 5.23 12.02 -15.37
CA LEU A 46 3.97 11.50 -15.94
C LEU A 46 2.87 11.32 -14.88
N LEU A 47 3.11 11.72 -13.63
CA LEU A 47 2.19 11.47 -12.53
C LEU A 47 0.84 12.20 -12.71
N GLN A 48 0.88 13.43 -13.21
CA GLN A 48 -0.34 14.22 -13.42
C GLN A 48 -1.21 13.64 -14.54
N ASP A 49 -0.60 13.25 -15.67
CA ASP A 49 -1.28 12.56 -16.78
C ASP A 49 -1.94 11.28 -16.27
N PHE A 50 -1.22 10.48 -15.49
CA PHE A 50 -1.75 9.26 -14.90
C PHE A 50 -2.93 9.52 -13.93
N GLN A 51 -2.85 10.55 -13.09
CA GLN A 51 -3.93 10.92 -12.17
C GLN A 51 -5.19 11.39 -12.89
N SER A 52 -5.09 11.84 -14.14
CA SER A 52 -6.26 12.24 -14.94
C SER A 52 -7.09 11.05 -15.43
N VAL A 53 -6.49 9.85 -15.55
CA VAL A 53 -7.13 8.64 -16.10
C VAL A 53 -7.25 7.49 -15.10
N VAL A 54 -6.55 7.54 -13.96
CA VAL A 54 -6.62 6.51 -12.92
C VAL A 54 -7.19 7.08 -11.63
N PHE A 55 -8.36 6.59 -11.24
CA PHE A 55 -8.97 6.93 -9.96
C PHE A 55 -8.14 6.39 -8.79
N GLY A 56 -7.70 5.14 -8.89
CA GLY A 56 -7.02 4.49 -7.78
C GLY A 56 -6.63 3.02 -8.00
N PHE A 57 -6.32 2.36 -6.89
CA PHE A 57 -5.86 0.98 -6.84
C PHE A 57 -6.76 0.13 -5.94
N CYS A 58 -6.95 -1.14 -6.27
CA CYS A 58 -7.60 -2.11 -5.41
C CYS A 58 -6.65 -3.29 -5.14
N ASP A 59 -6.26 -3.46 -3.87
CA ASP A 59 -5.49 -4.63 -3.42
C ASP A 59 -6.43 -5.77 -3.08
N THR A 60 -6.34 -6.88 -3.81
CA THR A 60 -7.26 -8.02 -3.66
C THR A 60 -6.93 -8.89 -2.46
N LEU A 61 -5.72 -8.84 -1.89
CA LEU A 61 -5.33 -9.72 -0.79
C LEU A 61 -6.20 -9.52 0.47
N PRO A 62 -6.45 -8.29 0.95
CA PRO A 62 -7.40 -8.05 2.04
C PRO A 62 -8.84 -8.47 1.70
N LEU A 63 -9.30 -8.28 0.46
CA LEU A 63 -10.65 -8.67 0.04
C LEU A 63 -10.82 -10.19 0.07
N LEU A 64 -9.84 -10.92 -0.46
CA LEU A 64 -9.84 -12.37 -0.50
C LEU A 64 -9.79 -12.96 0.91
N LYS A 65 -8.99 -12.39 1.82
CA LYS A 65 -8.99 -12.76 3.24
C LYS A 65 -10.37 -12.59 3.88
N LYS A 66 -11.08 -11.50 3.57
CA LYS A 66 -12.44 -11.26 4.06
C LYS A 66 -13.46 -12.24 3.48
N LYS A 67 -13.27 -12.67 2.22
CA LYS A 67 -14.18 -13.59 1.52
C LYS A 67 -13.92 -15.07 1.83
N LEU A 68 -12.72 -15.42 2.30
CA LEU A 68 -12.30 -16.80 2.55
C LEU A 68 -11.88 -16.98 4.02
N PRO A 69 -12.77 -16.76 5.02
CA PRO A 69 -12.43 -16.88 6.43
C PRO A 69 -12.02 -18.32 6.82
N GLU A 70 -12.64 -19.33 6.21
CA GLU A 70 -12.29 -20.74 6.46
C GLU A 70 -10.86 -21.07 6.01
N ARG A 71 -10.37 -20.42 4.95
CA ARG A 71 -8.98 -20.54 4.50
C ARG A 71 -7.99 -19.99 5.54
N ILE A 72 -8.37 -18.92 6.24
CA ILE A 72 -7.58 -18.35 7.35
C ILE A 72 -7.57 -19.32 8.53
N LYS A 73 -8.73 -19.87 8.92
CA LYS A 73 -8.84 -20.86 10.01
C LYS A 73 -8.00 -22.10 9.72
N ALA A 74 -8.02 -22.57 8.48
CA ALA A 74 -7.20 -23.68 8.00
C ALA A 74 -5.71 -23.33 7.78
N LYS A 75 -5.27 -22.10 8.11
CA LYS A 75 -3.89 -21.62 7.95
C LYS A 75 -3.34 -21.81 6.52
N LYS A 76 -4.20 -21.75 5.50
CA LYS A 76 -3.80 -21.91 4.10
C LYS A 76 -3.21 -20.61 3.54
N SER A 77 -2.28 -20.76 2.60
CA SER A 77 -1.59 -19.64 1.94
C SER A 77 -2.54 -18.77 1.13
N PHE A 78 -2.30 -17.46 1.10
CA PHE A 78 -2.97 -16.52 0.20
C PHE A 78 -2.04 -16.03 -0.93
N ARG A 79 -0.96 -16.76 -1.21
CA ARG A 79 -0.18 -16.49 -2.43
C ARG A 79 -1.08 -16.70 -3.65
N GLN A 80 -0.92 -15.85 -4.66
CA GLN A 80 -1.79 -15.84 -5.83
C GLN A 80 -1.82 -17.18 -6.57
N SER A 81 -0.66 -17.82 -6.79
CA SER A 81 -0.58 -19.13 -7.43
C SER A 81 -1.36 -20.19 -6.66
N VAL A 82 -1.18 -20.25 -5.33
CA VAL A 82 -1.86 -21.22 -4.47
C VAL A 82 -3.37 -20.98 -4.43
N LEU A 83 -3.80 -19.71 -4.49
CA LEU A 83 -5.23 -19.39 -4.60
C LEU A 83 -5.80 -19.85 -5.95
N ALA A 84 -5.08 -19.63 -7.05
CA ALA A 84 -5.51 -20.08 -8.36
C ALA A 84 -5.59 -21.61 -8.43
N GLU A 85 -4.58 -22.31 -7.94
CA GLU A 85 -4.55 -23.78 -7.90
C GLU A 85 -5.70 -24.37 -7.08
N ASP A 86 -5.93 -23.84 -5.88
CA ASP A 86 -6.93 -24.37 -4.96
C ASP A 86 -8.39 -24.03 -5.37
N LEU A 87 -8.60 -22.90 -6.05
CA LEU A 87 -9.95 -22.37 -6.32
C LEU A 87 -10.38 -22.53 -7.78
N VAL A 88 -9.44 -22.34 -8.72
CA VAL A 88 -9.72 -22.39 -10.16
C VAL A 88 -9.37 -23.76 -10.73
N GLY A 89 -8.25 -24.36 -10.30
CA GLY A 89 -7.86 -25.72 -10.68
C GLY A 89 -6.35 -25.93 -10.66
N SER A 90 -5.91 -27.19 -10.57
CA SER A 90 -4.52 -27.58 -10.29
C SER A 90 -3.46 -27.05 -11.28
N ARG A 91 -3.86 -26.68 -12.49
CA ARG A 91 -2.98 -26.13 -13.55
C ARG A 91 -3.15 -24.63 -13.78
N ALA A 92 -3.96 -23.97 -12.94
CA ALA A 92 -4.26 -22.54 -13.10
C ALA A 92 -3.03 -21.65 -12.89
N ALA A 93 -1.97 -22.16 -12.25
CA ALA A 93 -0.70 -21.46 -12.05
C ALA A 93 0.41 -21.84 -13.05
N ASP A 94 0.11 -22.65 -14.07
CA ASP A 94 1.05 -22.99 -15.13
C ASP A 94 1.52 -21.69 -15.83
N GLY A 95 2.83 -21.41 -15.81
CA GLY A 95 3.41 -20.21 -16.43
C GLY A 95 3.35 -18.95 -15.57
N ASN A 96 3.20 -19.07 -14.25
CA ASN A 96 3.44 -17.97 -13.30
C ASN A 96 4.81 -17.31 -13.54
N HIS A 97 4.96 -16.04 -13.12
CA HIS A 97 6.08 -15.15 -13.47
C HIS A 97 6.03 -14.54 -14.88
N ASN A 98 5.02 -14.91 -15.69
CA ASN A 98 4.60 -14.11 -16.82
C ASN A 98 3.48 -13.14 -16.38
N SER A 99 3.70 -11.83 -16.51
CA SER A 99 2.75 -10.83 -16.02
C SER A 99 1.34 -10.95 -16.62
N LEU A 100 1.21 -11.41 -17.87
CA LEU A 100 -0.10 -11.65 -18.49
C LEU A 100 -0.81 -12.85 -17.87
N VAL A 101 -0.07 -13.92 -17.57
CA VAL A 101 -0.58 -15.10 -16.86
C VAL A 101 -0.98 -14.70 -15.44
N ASP A 102 -0.15 -13.90 -14.75
CA ASP A 102 -0.45 -13.41 -13.41
C ASP A 102 -1.75 -12.58 -13.38
N VAL A 103 -1.99 -11.72 -14.36
CA VAL A 103 -3.24 -10.95 -14.45
C VAL A 103 -4.45 -11.86 -14.74
N ARG A 104 -4.31 -12.86 -15.62
CA ARG A 104 -5.38 -13.84 -15.91
C ARG A 104 -5.72 -14.68 -14.68
N MET A 105 -4.71 -15.17 -13.96
CA MET A 105 -4.88 -15.88 -12.70
C MET A 105 -5.63 -15.03 -11.68
N LEU A 106 -5.30 -13.74 -11.59
CA LEU A 106 -5.99 -12.81 -10.70
C LEU A 106 -7.47 -12.71 -11.05
N SER A 107 -7.77 -12.49 -12.32
CA SER A 107 -9.13 -12.34 -12.83
C SER A 107 -9.97 -13.58 -12.51
N ASN A 108 -9.47 -14.77 -12.86
CA ASN A 108 -10.18 -16.03 -12.64
C ASN A 108 -10.42 -16.30 -11.14
N THR A 109 -9.44 -15.97 -10.30
CA THR A 109 -9.56 -16.12 -8.83
C THR A 109 -10.62 -15.19 -8.24
N ILE A 110 -10.65 -13.93 -8.68
CA ILE A 110 -11.64 -12.93 -8.24
C ILE A 110 -13.06 -13.37 -8.64
N GLU A 111 -13.21 -13.85 -9.87
CA GLU A 111 -14.48 -14.34 -10.42
C GLU A 111 -14.97 -15.57 -9.67
N CYS A 112 -14.11 -16.57 -9.48
CA CYS A 112 -14.41 -17.80 -8.73
C CYS A 112 -14.89 -17.51 -7.29
N VAL A 113 -14.32 -16.50 -6.62
CA VAL A 113 -14.69 -16.11 -5.25
C VAL A 113 -15.95 -15.20 -5.23
N GLY A 114 -16.49 -14.82 -6.39
CA GLY A 114 -17.66 -13.95 -6.49
C GLY A 114 -17.39 -12.51 -6.02
N ILE A 115 -16.18 -11.99 -6.27
CA ILE A 115 -15.85 -10.59 -6.04
C ILE A 115 -16.22 -9.78 -7.28
N ASN A 116 -17.24 -8.94 -7.17
CA ASN A 116 -17.71 -8.13 -8.30
C ASN A 116 -17.16 -6.69 -8.30
N ASN A 117 -17.43 -5.96 -9.37
CA ASN A 117 -16.99 -4.58 -9.58
C ASN A 117 -17.44 -3.61 -8.48
N LYS A 118 -18.64 -3.79 -7.89
CA LYS A 118 -19.10 -2.97 -6.75
C LYS A 118 -18.19 -3.18 -5.53
N LYS A 119 -17.76 -4.43 -5.30
CA LYS A 119 -16.85 -4.74 -4.20
C LYS A 119 -15.44 -4.20 -4.46
N LEU A 120 -14.94 -4.31 -5.67
CA LEU A 120 -13.64 -3.75 -6.06
C LEU A 120 -13.62 -2.23 -5.88
N ARG A 121 -14.64 -1.53 -6.40
CA ARG A 121 -14.80 -0.07 -6.24
C ARG A 121 -14.80 0.39 -4.78
N SER A 122 -15.67 -0.20 -3.94
CA SER A 122 -15.81 0.16 -2.51
C SER A 122 -14.60 -0.19 -1.64
N ASN A 123 -13.61 -0.91 -2.17
CA ASN A 123 -12.36 -1.25 -1.47
C ASN A 123 -11.12 -0.70 -2.18
N SER A 124 -11.30 0.11 -3.21
CA SER A 124 -10.23 0.86 -3.84
C SER A 124 -9.75 2.02 -2.95
N VAL A 125 -8.50 2.41 -3.14
CA VAL A 125 -7.88 3.58 -2.55
C VAL A 125 -7.47 4.53 -3.68
N THR A 126 -7.68 5.83 -3.49
CA THR A 126 -7.39 6.82 -4.54
C THR A 126 -5.88 6.95 -4.76
N VAL A 127 -5.44 7.36 -5.96
CA VAL A 127 -4.02 7.66 -6.22
C VAL A 127 -3.49 8.65 -5.19
N HIS A 128 -4.26 9.70 -4.88
CA HIS A 128 -3.90 10.69 -3.87
C HIS A 128 -3.64 10.06 -2.49
N SER A 129 -4.52 9.17 -2.02
CA SER A 129 -4.35 8.51 -0.72
C SER A 129 -3.09 7.63 -0.65
N VAL A 130 -2.72 6.98 -1.76
CA VAL A 130 -1.48 6.19 -1.85
C VAL A 130 -0.27 7.11 -1.78
N LEU A 131 -0.28 8.23 -2.51
CA LEU A 131 0.79 9.24 -2.46
C LEU A 131 0.97 9.81 -1.05
N MET A 132 -0.12 10.16 -0.37
CA MET A 132 -0.07 10.64 1.02
C MET A 132 0.51 9.57 1.96
N THR A 133 0.12 8.30 1.78
CA THR A 133 0.69 7.19 2.56
C THR A 133 2.20 7.05 2.34
N GLN A 134 2.70 7.26 1.11
CA GLN A 134 4.14 7.26 0.83
C GLN A 134 4.87 8.42 1.52
N VAL A 135 4.28 9.61 1.54
CA VAL A 135 4.83 10.79 2.21
C VAL A 135 4.92 10.53 3.72
N GLU A 136 3.86 10.03 4.34
CA GLU A 136 3.85 9.71 5.77
C GLU A 136 4.82 8.58 6.12
N ALA A 137 4.98 7.58 5.25
CA ALA A 137 5.98 6.52 5.42
C ALA A 137 7.41 7.07 5.35
N ALA A 138 7.68 8.02 4.44
CA ALA A 138 8.98 8.69 4.33
C ALA A 138 9.28 9.53 5.58
N LYS A 139 8.32 10.34 6.06
CA LYS A 139 8.44 11.11 7.32
C LYS A 139 8.69 10.18 8.51
N THR A 140 7.89 9.13 8.64
CA THR A 140 8.06 8.12 9.70
C THR A 140 9.45 7.52 9.68
N LYS A 141 10.01 7.23 8.49
CA LYS A 141 11.37 6.69 8.35
C LYS A 141 12.42 7.68 8.86
N VAL A 142 12.30 8.96 8.51
CA VAL A 142 13.20 10.03 8.98
C VAL A 142 13.10 10.18 10.50
N ASN A 143 11.89 10.31 11.05
CA ASN A 143 11.67 10.43 12.49
C ASN A 143 12.24 9.22 13.24
N ARG A 144 12.01 8.01 12.72
CA ARG A 144 12.50 6.77 13.32
C ARG A 144 14.02 6.75 13.38
N HIS A 145 14.69 7.25 12.35
CA HIS A 145 16.15 7.35 12.33
C HIS A 145 16.66 8.36 13.36
N GLY A 146 16.04 9.54 13.48
CA GLY A 146 16.42 10.53 14.50
C GLY A 146 16.28 10.02 15.94
N LEU A 147 15.33 9.11 16.19
CA LEU A 147 15.11 8.46 17.49
C LEU A 147 16.07 7.30 17.77
N ASP A 148 17.01 6.96 16.87
CA ASP A 148 17.95 5.85 17.08
C ASP A 148 18.88 6.06 18.28
N CYS A 149 19.10 7.31 18.70
CA CYS A 149 19.86 7.65 19.91
C CYS A 149 19.21 7.13 21.20
N LEU A 150 17.91 6.78 21.18
CA LEU A 150 17.18 6.23 22.32
C LEU A 150 17.20 4.69 22.37
N LYS A 151 17.89 4.04 21.44
CA LYS A 151 18.09 2.58 21.48
C LYS A 151 18.81 2.21 22.77
N GLY A 152 18.38 1.11 23.39
CA GLY A 152 18.88 0.65 24.69
C GLY A 152 17.99 1.06 25.86
N GLY A 153 17.39 2.26 25.81
CA GLY A 153 16.39 2.70 26.80
C GLY A 153 14.94 2.53 26.34
N VAL A 154 14.70 2.54 25.02
CA VAL A 154 13.35 2.50 24.44
C VAL A 154 13.22 1.37 23.42
N SER A 155 12.14 0.59 23.51
CA SER A 155 11.91 -0.54 22.59
C SER A 155 11.69 -0.09 21.15
N THR A 156 12.12 -0.91 20.18
CA THR A 156 11.90 -0.67 18.75
C THR A 156 10.43 -0.42 18.39
N ARG A 157 9.51 -1.10 19.07
CA ARG A 157 8.06 -0.93 18.86
C ARG A 157 7.61 0.47 19.31
N MET A 158 8.12 0.95 20.44
CA MET A 158 7.81 2.29 20.94
C MET A 158 8.41 3.38 20.05
N LEU A 159 9.68 3.22 19.65
CA LEU A 159 10.34 4.14 18.70
C LEU A 159 9.57 4.25 17.38
N THR A 160 8.99 3.14 16.91
CA THR A 160 8.15 3.13 15.70
C THR A 160 6.82 3.85 15.92
N LYS A 161 6.20 3.72 17.10
CA LYS A 161 4.97 4.46 17.45
C LYS A 161 5.24 5.96 17.54
N MET A 162 6.30 6.35 18.24
CA MET A 162 6.76 7.74 18.37
C MET A 162 7.00 8.36 16.98
N ALA A 163 7.76 7.66 16.12
CA ALA A 163 8.04 8.14 14.78
C ALA A 163 6.77 8.36 13.93
N LYS A 164 5.81 7.43 14.01
CA LYS A 164 4.51 7.52 13.33
C LYS A 164 3.64 8.65 13.87
N ALA A 165 3.79 8.98 15.15
CA ALA A 165 3.11 10.09 15.79
C ALA A 165 3.71 11.46 15.48
N GLY A 166 4.80 11.52 14.71
CA GLY A 166 5.50 12.77 14.44
C GLY A 166 6.46 13.18 15.56
N VAL A 167 6.67 12.35 16.57
CA VAL A 167 7.63 12.63 17.65
C VAL A 167 9.06 12.58 17.08
N THR A 168 9.82 13.63 17.33
CA THR A 168 11.22 13.77 16.96
C THR A 168 12.10 13.93 18.19
N ILE A 169 13.41 13.75 18.04
CA ILE A 169 14.34 14.01 19.15
C ILE A 169 14.33 15.48 19.57
N ASP A 170 14.14 16.39 18.62
CA ASP A 170 14.11 17.83 18.90
C ASP A 170 12.84 18.24 19.63
N SER A 171 11.69 17.65 19.30
CA SER A 171 10.44 17.88 20.05
C SER A 171 10.55 17.38 21.49
N LEU A 172 11.24 16.26 21.72
CA LEU A 172 11.48 15.74 23.08
C LEU A 172 12.42 16.65 23.87
N LYS A 173 13.53 17.09 23.27
CA LYS A 173 14.46 18.03 23.90
C LYS A 173 13.77 19.33 24.27
N LYS A 174 12.99 19.89 23.34
CA LYS A 174 12.22 21.11 23.57
C LYS A 174 11.24 20.94 24.74
N SER A 175 10.44 19.87 24.71
CA SER A 175 9.49 19.56 25.78
C SER A 175 10.17 19.45 27.15
N TYR A 176 11.33 18.80 27.21
CA TYR A 176 12.12 18.71 28.44
C TYR A 176 12.67 20.07 28.89
N SER A 177 13.14 20.91 27.96
CA SER A 177 13.59 22.27 28.29
C SER A 177 12.47 23.17 28.80
N ASP A 178 11.25 22.99 28.31
CA ASP A 178 10.10 23.84 28.64
C ASP A 178 9.48 23.51 30.02
N GLY A 179 9.56 22.25 30.48
CA GLY A 179 8.91 21.85 31.73
C GLY A 179 9.39 20.52 32.33
N GLY A 180 10.61 20.09 31.99
CA GLY A 180 11.23 18.89 32.57
C GLY A 180 10.51 17.59 32.21
N GLU A 181 10.57 16.63 33.13
CA GLU A 181 10.02 15.27 32.93
C GLU A 181 8.48 15.27 32.82
N ASP A 182 7.80 16.13 33.56
CA ASP A 182 6.34 16.25 33.54
C ASP A 182 5.83 16.68 32.16
N ALA A 183 6.52 17.66 31.54
CA ALA A 183 6.19 18.12 30.19
C ALA A 183 6.39 17.03 29.14
N VAL A 184 7.45 16.24 29.24
CA VAL A 184 7.70 15.09 28.33
C VAL A 184 6.63 14.01 28.52
N THR A 185 6.25 13.74 29.76
CA THR A 185 5.22 12.76 30.10
C THR A 185 3.87 13.17 29.52
N MET A 186 3.49 14.45 29.65
CA MET A 186 2.28 15.00 29.05
C MET A 186 2.34 14.91 27.52
N PHE A 187 3.45 15.34 26.91
CA PHE A 187 3.65 15.30 25.46
C PHE A 187 3.55 13.87 24.87
N LEU A 188 4.08 12.87 25.58
CA LEU A 188 4.00 11.46 25.16
C LEU A 188 2.66 10.80 25.54
N GLY A 189 1.94 11.37 26.50
CA GLY A 189 0.62 10.92 26.96
C GLY A 189 -0.53 11.50 26.16
N GLU A 190 -0.32 12.58 25.39
CA GLU A 190 -1.31 13.11 24.47
C GLU A 190 -1.71 12.04 23.44
N ASP A 191 -3.01 11.74 23.40
CA ASP A 191 -3.55 10.73 22.52
C ASP A 191 -3.39 11.22 21.07
N VAL A 192 -2.41 10.64 20.37
CA VAL A 192 -2.13 10.95 18.98
C VAL A 192 -3.32 10.44 18.18
N ARG A 193 -4.29 11.34 17.93
CA ARG A 193 -5.47 11.04 17.11
C ARG A 193 -4.97 10.33 15.86
N PRO A 194 -5.41 9.07 15.61
CA PRO A 194 -5.04 8.39 14.39
C PRO A 194 -5.44 9.30 13.22
N PRO A 195 -4.62 9.40 12.16
CA PRO A 195 -4.98 10.18 10.99
C PRO A 195 -6.38 9.75 10.58
N LEU A 196 -7.27 10.74 10.46
CA LEU A 196 -8.68 10.58 10.12
C LEU A 196 -8.77 9.46 9.09
N ARG A 197 -9.28 8.30 9.51
CA ARG A 197 -9.83 7.37 8.54
C ARG A 197 -10.96 8.18 7.94
N HIS A 198 -10.78 8.63 6.70
CA HIS A 198 -11.89 9.11 5.91
C HIS A 198 -12.97 8.06 6.05
N GLU A 199 -14.03 8.42 6.76
CA GLU A 199 -15.24 7.63 6.85
C GLU A 199 -15.65 7.35 5.41
N LYS A 200 -15.83 6.06 5.14
CA LYS A 200 -16.21 5.57 3.83
C LYS A 200 -17.66 5.91 3.54
#